data_AF-A0A947J288-F1
#
_entry.id   AF-A0A947J288-F1
#
_cell.length_a   1.000
_cell.length_b   1.000
_cell.length_c   1.000
_cell.angle_alpha   90.00
_cell.angle_beta   90.00
_cell.angle_gamma   90.00
#
_symmetry.space_group_name_H-M   'P 1'
#
loop_
_entity.id
_entity.type
_entity.pdbx_description
1 polymer ?
#
loop_
_entity_poly.entity_id
_entity_poly.type
_entity_poly.pdbx_seq_one_letter_code
_entity_poly.pdbx_strand_id
1 'polypeptide(L)' 'MFIINIIIFLLVAPLFEGVVRKITAKVQSRKGPPVIQPYYDIFKLLGKENLSPGNWTFRFA' A
#
# COMPACT_ATOMS: atom_id res chain seq x y z
N MET A 1 23.36 -10.43 0.50
CA MET A 1 23.21 -9.38 -0.54
C MET A 1 21.84 -9.46 -1.23
N PHE A 2 21.41 -10.62 -1.74
CA PHE A 2 20.09 -10.77 -2.41
C PHE A 2 18.88 -10.46 -1.51
N ILE A 3 18.86 -10.98 -0.29
CA ILE A 3 17.79 -10.74 0.69
C ILE A 3 17.65 -9.24 1.04
N ILE A 4 18.77 -8.53 1.14
CA ILE A 4 18.79 -7.08 1.44
C ILE A 4 18.13 -6.29 0.30
N ASN A 5 18.43 -6.63 -0.96
CA ASN A 5 17.80 -5.98 -2.11
C ASN A 5 16.28 -6.19 -2.13
N ILE A 6 15.81 -7.40 -1.82
CA ILE A 6 14.37 -7.71 -1.74
C ILE A 6 13.69 -6.84 -0.69
N ILE A 7 14.26 -6.74 0.51
CA ILE A 7 13.71 -5.95 1.62
C ILE A 7 13.64 -4.47 1.23
N ILE A 8 14.70 -3.95 0.58
CA ILE A 8 14.72 -2.56 0.10
C ILE A 8 13.60 -2.33 -0.91
N PHE A 9 13.46 -3.20 -1.91
CA PHE A 9 12.39 -3.07 -2.91
C PHE A 9 10.99 -3.10 -2.29
N LEU A 10 10.77 -4.01 -1.33
CA LEU A 10 9.48 -4.14 -0.65
C LEU A 10 9.12 -2.88 0.16
N LEU A 11 10.12 -2.24 0.78
CA LEU A 11 9.92 -0.99 1.51
C LEU A 11 9.79 0.23 0.59
N VAL A 12 10.47 0.23 -0.56
CA VAL A 12 10.46 1.35 -1.51
C VAL A 12 9.17 1.40 -2.32
N ALA A 13 8.57 0.26 -2.66
CA ALA A 13 7.32 0.18 -3.40
C ALA A 13 6.16 1.03 -2.79
N PRO A 14 5.81 0.92 -1.50
CA PRO A 14 4.76 1.75 -0.90
C PRO A 14 5.13 3.24 -0.81
N LEU A 15 6.43 3.58 -0.81
CA LEU A 15 6.87 4.98 -0.83
C LEU A 15 6.56 5.64 -2.19
N PHE A 16 6.79 4.92 -3.29
CA PHE A 16 6.40 5.37 -4.63
C PHE A 16 4.88 5.57 -4.74
N GLU A 17 4.08 4.65 -4.22
CA GLU A 17 2.62 4.77 -4.16
C GLU A 17 2.18 6.06 -3.42
N GLY A 18 2.83 6.38 -2.31
CA GLY A 18 2.59 7.60 -1.53
C GLY A 18 2.91 8.87 -2.31
N VAL A 19 3.99 8.86 -3.09
CA VAL A 19 4.38 9.98 -3.97
C VAL A 19 3.37 10.17 -5.09
N VAL A 20 2.97 9.10 -5.76
CA VAL A 20 1.95 9.14 -6.83
C VAL A 20 0.64 9.72 -6.29
N ARG A 21 0.16 9.22 -5.14
CA ARG A 21 -1.05 9.75 -4.47
C ARG A 21 -0.95 11.24 -4.15
N LYS A 22 0.24 11.71 -3.76
CA LYS A 22 0.49 13.14 -3.49
C LYS A 22 0.43 13.97 -4.77
N ILE A 23 1.05 13.48 -5.86
CA ILE A 23 1.04 14.14 -7.17
C ILE A 23 -0.39 14.20 -7.72
N THR A 24 -1.12 13.08 -7.72
CA THR A 24 -2.52 13.03 -8.16
C THR A 24 -3.38 14.02 -7.38
N ALA A 25 -3.20 14.10 -6.06
CA ALA A 25 -3.93 15.07 -5.25
C ALA A 25 -3.57 16.52 -5.60
N LYS A 26 -2.29 16.82 -5.88
CA LYS A 26 -1.86 18.14 -6.31
C LYS A 26 -2.46 18.52 -7.67
N VAL A 27 -2.54 17.57 -8.61
CA VAL A 27 -3.21 17.75 -9.92
C VAL A 27 -4.71 18.00 -9.73
N GLN A 28 -5.34 17.32 -8.78
CA GLN A 28 -6.75 17.51 -8.44
C GLN A 28 -7.00 18.75 -7.55
N SER A 29 -6.02 19.63 -7.37
CA SER A 29 -6.11 20.82 -6.49
C SER A 29 -6.63 20.51 -5.08
N ARG A 30 -6.32 19.32 -4.55
CA ARG A 30 -6.71 18.88 -3.21
C ARG A 30 -5.48 18.61 -2.35
N LYS A 31 -5.63 18.76 -1.03
CA LYS A 31 -4.55 18.41 -0.09
C LYS A 31 -4.46 16.89 0.03
N GLY A 32 -3.49 16.30 -0.65
CA GLY A 32 -3.27 14.86 -0.64
C GLY A 32 -2.72 14.32 0.68
N PRO A 33 -2.89 13.01 0.94
CA PRO A 33 -2.38 12.34 2.14
C PRO A 33 -0.86 12.49 2.30
N PRO A 34 -0.30 12.25 3.50
CA PRO A 34 1.14 12.22 3.69
C PRO A 34 1.78 11.06 2.90
N VAL A 35 3.03 11.20 2.50
CA VAL A 35 3.76 10.16 1.73
C VAL A 35 3.89 8.86 2.53
N ILE A 36 3.85 8.94 3.86
CA ILE A 36 3.97 7.82 4.79
C ILE A 36 2.64 7.05 4.93
N GLN A 37 1.52 7.61 4.44
CA GLN A 37 0.19 7.01 4.52
C GLN A 37 0.12 5.53 4.09
N PRO A 38 0.79 5.09 2.99
CA PRO A 38 0.75 3.70 2.56
C PRO A 38 1.30 2.72 3.59
N TYR A 39 2.27 3.11 4.42
CA TYR A 39 2.75 2.25 5.50
C TYR A 39 1.68 2.07 6.58
N TYR A 40 0.99 3.15 6.98
CA TYR A 40 -0.12 3.06 7.93
C TYR A 40 -1.29 2.24 7.39
N ASP A 41 -1.58 2.36 6.09
CA ASP A 41 -2.62 1.57 5.44
C ASP A 41 -2.29 0.07 5.51
N ILE A 42 -1.03 -0.33 5.27
CA ILE A 42 -0.59 -1.73 5.40
C ILE A 42 -0.81 -2.25 6.83
N PHE A 43 -0.31 -1.54 7.85
CA PHE A 43 -0.48 -1.96 9.24
C PHE A 43 -1.95 -2.05 9.65
N LYS A 44 -2.78 -1.12 9.17
CA LYS A 44 -4.22 -1.11 9.42
C LYS A 44 -4.92 -2.32 8.79
N LEU A 45 -4.55 -2.69 7.56
CA LEU A 45 -5.14 -3.83 6.86
C LEU A 45 -4.73 -5.16 7.49
N LEU A 46 -3.48 -5.30 7.94
CA LEU A 46 -2.99 -6.49 8.64
C LEU A 46 -3.74 -6.76 9.95
N GLY A 47 -4.21 -5.72 10.63
CA GLY A 47 -5.00 -5.84 11.85
C GLY A 47 -6.49 -6.10 11.61
N LYS A 48 -6.96 -6.17 10.37
CA LYS A 48 -8.38 -6.30 10.04
C LYS A 48 -8.74 -7.74 9.65
N GLU A 49 -9.91 -8.21 10.10
CA GLU A 49 -10.43 -9.51 9.71
C GLU A 49 -10.77 -9.57 8.22
N ASN A 50 -10.37 -10.68 7.58
CA ASN A 50 -10.64 -10.93 6.17
C ASN A 50 -12.04 -11.53 6.00
N LEU A 51 -13.01 -10.68 5.72
CA LEU A 51 -14.36 -11.09 5.35
C LEU A 51 -14.39 -11.45 3.86
N SER A 52 -14.09 -12.71 3.53
CA SER A 52 -14.24 -13.27 2.18
C SER A 52 -15.47 -14.17 2.13
N PRO A 53 -16.24 -14.16 1.02
CA PRO A 53 -17.21 -15.23 0.79
C PRO A 53 -16.47 -16.58 0.81
N GLY A 54 -17.07 -17.60 1.41
CA GLY A 54 -16.43 -18.89 1.70
C GLY A 54 -16.12 -19.75 0.48
N ASN A 55 -16.12 -19.16 -0.71
CA ASN A 55 -15.80 -19.82 -1.97
C ASN A 55 -14.30 -19.71 -2.27
N TRP A 56 -13.75 -20.82 -2.78
CA TRP A 56 -12.32 -20.92 -3.05
C TRP A 56 -11.87 -19.93 -4.13
N THR A 57 -12.73 -19.63 -5.11
CA THR A 57 -12.43 -18.69 -6.20
C THR A 57 -12.15 -17.27 -5.72
N PHE A 58 -12.82 -16.77 -4.68
CA PHE A 58 -12.60 -15.41 -4.19
C PHE A 58 -11.41 -15.30 -3.23
N ARG A 59 -10.88 -16.43 -2.72
CA ARG A 59 -9.69 -16.44 -1.88
C ARG A 59 -8.38 -16.40 -2.68
N PHE A 60 -8.42 -16.80 -3.95
CA PHE A 60 -7.24 -16.89 -4.83
C PHE A 60 -7.21 -15.84 -5.95
N ALA A 61 -8.33 -15.16 -6.20
CA ALA A 61 -8.42 -14.04 -7.14
C ALA A 61 -7.97 -12.73 -6.49
#